data_AF-T0Z8D8-F1
#
_entry.id   AF-T0Z8D8-F1
#
_cell.length_a   1.000
_cell.length_b   1.000
_cell.length_c   1.000
_cell.angle_alpha   90.00
_cell.angle_beta   90.00
_cell.angle_gamma   90.00
#
_symmetry.space_group_name_H-M   'P 1'
#
loop_
_entity.id
_entity.type
_entity.pdbx_description
1 polymer ?
#
loop_
_entity_poly.entity_id
_entity_poly.type
_entity_poly.pdbx_seq_one_letter_code
_entity_poly.pdbx_strand_id
1 'polypeptide(L)'
;HVLGHCHPRVTVSVQKQAQRLLHTSNLYYHEPQILLAEFLVRESFADRVFFDDSGTDVVEADIKLARRYGAKIGRYGLMGMEGSFH
;
A
#
# COMPACT_ATOMS: atom_id res chain seq x y z
N HIS A 1 3.27 -4.29 19.92
CA HIS A 1 2.43 -5.32 19.25
C HIS A 1 1.45 -4.60 18.31
N VAL A 2 1.38 -5.00 17.04
CA VAL A 2 0.62 -4.28 15.98
C VAL A 2 -0.76 -4.91 15.69
N LEU A 3 -1.29 -5.89 16.41
CA LEU A 3 -2.27 -5.64 17.49
C LEU A 3 -2.62 -6.96 18.22
N GLY A 4 -1.88 -8.05 17.96
CA GLY A 4 -2.15 -9.40 18.49
C GLY A 4 -3.27 -10.13 17.74
N HIS A 5 -3.52 -11.40 18.13
CA HIS A 5 -4.54 -12.23 17.50
C HIS A 5 -5.95 -11.78 17.86
N CYS A 6 -6.85 -11.72 16.86
CA CYS A 6 -8.27 -11.45 17.04
C CYS A 6 -8.60 -10.17 17.83
N HIS A 7 -7.81 -9.10 17.64
CA HIS A 7 -8.05 -7.82 18.32
C HIS A 7 -9.50 -7.35 18.10
N PRO A 8 -10.31 -7.13 19.17
CA PRO A 8 -11.76 -6.99 19.04
C PRO A 8 -12.21 -5.92 18.04
N ARG A 9 -11.51 -4.77 18.00
CA ARG A 9 -11.82 -3.69 17.04
C ARG A 9 -11.52 -4.08 15.59
N VAL A 10 -10.48 -4.86 15.34
CA VAL A 10 -10.11 -5.32 13.99
C VAL A 10 -11.15 -6.34 13.52
N THR A 11 -11.44 -7.34 14.35
CA THR A 11 -12.43 -8.39 14.05
C THR A 11 -13.79 -7.80 13.70
N VAL A 12 -14.31 -6.88 14.53
CA VAL A 12 -15.60 -6.22 14.27
C VAL A 12 -15.58 -5.39 12.99
N SER A 13 -14.47 -4.69 12.70
CA SER A 13 -14.36 -3.87 11.48
C SER A 13 -14.35 -4.72 10.22
N VAL A 14 -13.59 -5.84 10.24
CA VAL A 14 -13.56 -6.81 9.14
C VAL A 14 -14.94 -7.42 8.91
N GLN A 15 -15.61 -7.87 9.97
CA GLN A 15 -16.97 -8.45 9.86
C GLN A 15 -17.96 -7.47 9.24
N LYS A 16 -17.99 -6.22 9.70
CA LYS A 16 -18.88 -5.18 9.16
C LYS A 16 -18.59 -4.89 7.69
N GLN A 17 -17.32 -4.75 7.32
CA GLN A 17 -16.96 -4.48 5.93
C GLN A 17 -17.30 -5.67 5.02
N ALA A 18 -17.03 -6.90 5.47
CA ALA A 18 -17.36 -8.12 4.72
C ALA A 18 -18.85 -8.28 4.45
N GLN A 19 -19.72 -7.83 5.37
CA GLN A 19 -21.18 -7.81 5.17
C GLN A 19 -21.65 -6.75 4.15
N ARG A 20 -20.83 -5.73 3.88
CA ARG A 20 -21.15 -4.63 2.97
C ARG A 20 -20.52 -4.82 1.59
N LEU A 21 -19.21 -5.06 1.54
CA LEU A 21 -18.45 -5.19 0.32
C LEU A 21 -17.06 -5.80 0.58
N LEU A 22 -16.76 -6.91 -0.09
CA LEU A 22 -15.44 -7.57 0.00
C LEU A 22 -14.46 -7.13 -1.09
N HIS A 23 -14.88 -7.08 -2.36
CA HIS A 23 -13.98 -6.79 -3.46
C HIS A 23 -14.72 -6.20 -4.66
N THR A 24 -14.13 -5.18 -5.29
CA THR A 24 -14.65 -4.53 -6.50
C THR A 24 -13.63 -4.39 -7.61
N SER A 25 -12.48 -5.07 -7.53
CA SER A 25 -11.27 -4.78 -8.31
C SER A 25 -10.74 -3.36 -8.09
N ASN A 26 -9.57 -3.07 -8.67
CA ASN A 26 -8.96 -1.74 -8.61
C ASN A 26 -9.61 -0.71 -9.56
N LEU A 27 -10.66 -1.09 -10.28
CA LEU A 27 -11.42 -0.18 -11.16
C LEU A 27 -12.30 0.80 -10.39
N TYR A 28 -12.66 0.46 -9.15
CA TYR A 28 -13.55 1.28 -8.33
C TYR A 28 -12.91 1.59 -7.00
N TYR A 29 -13.01 2.85 -6.58
CA TYR A 29 -12.66 3.25 -5.23
C TYR A 29 -13.78 2.85 -4.27
N HIS A 30 -13.39 2.48 -3.05
CA HIS A 30 -14.33 2.29 -1.95
C HIS A 30 -13.96 3.17 -0.76
N GLU A 31 -14.98 3.57 -0.01
CA GLU A 31 -14.88 4.52 1.10
C GLU A 31 -13.74 4.21 2.09
N PRO A 32 -13.55 2.96 2.58
CA PRO A 32 -12.41 2.64 3.45
C PRO A 32 -11.03 2.92 2.86
N GLN A 33 -10.86 2.72 1.55
CA GLN A 33 -9.59 2.95 0.85
C GLN A 33 -9.28 4.44 0.77
N ILE A 34 -10.28 5.26 0.47
CA ILE A 34 -10.14 6.72 0.37
C ILE A 34 -9.78 7.29 1.74
N LEU A 35 -10.52 6.92 2.78
CA LEU A 35 -10.28 7.40 4.15
C LEU A 35 -8.89 7.02 4.65
N LEU A 36 -8.42 5.80 4.33
CA LEU A 36 -7.07 5.37 4.67
C LEU A 36 -6.00 6.14 3.88
N ALA A 37 -6.21 6.38 2.58
CA ALA A 37 -5.30 7.17 1.76
C ALA A 37 -5.17 8.60 2.27
N GLU A 38 -6.29 9.27 2.58
CA GLU A 38 -6.30 10.62 3.15
C GLU A 38 -5.57 10.68 4.49
N PHE A 39 -5.80 9.70 5.36
CA PHE A 39 -5.09 9.57 6.63
C PHE A 39 -3.58 9.44 6.40
N LEU A 40 -3.13 8.53 5.53
CA LEU A 40 -1.71 8.30 5.26
C LEU A 40 -1.03 9.51 4.63
N VAL A 41 -1.69 10.20 3.70
CA VAL A 41 -1.17 11.45 3.11
C VAL A 41 -1.01 12.52 4.17
N ARG A 42 -2.01 12.70 5.04
CA ARG A 42 -1.95 13.73 6.09
C ARG A 42 -0.85 13.47 7.12
N GLU A 43 -0.62 12.20 7.48
CA GLU A 43 0.32 11.80 8.53
C GLU A 43 1.73 11.44 8.00
N SER A 44 2.01 11.67 6.72
CA SER A 44 3.32 11.34 6.12
C SER A 44 3.82 12.44 5.17
N PHE A 45 4.97 12.20 4.55
CA PHE A 45 5.55 13.10 3.54
C PHE A 45 4.91 12.92 2.14
N ALA A 46 4.08 11.89 1.96
CA ALA A 46 3.64 11.47 0.65
C ALA A 46 2.40 12.25 0.18
N ASP A 47 2.37 12.67 -1.09
CA ASP A 47 1.19 13.30 -1.70
C ASP A 47 0.15 12.27 -2.20
N ARG A 48 0.57 11.01 -2.41
CA ARG A 48 -0.25 9.94 -2.98
C ARG A 48 0.12 8.60 -2.37
N VAL A 49 -0.85 7.69 -2.32
CA VAL A 49 -0.70 6.32 -1.82
C VAL A 49 -1.11 5.32 -2.89
N PHE A 50 -0.39 4.21 -2.97
CA PHE A 50 -0.75 3.02 -3.72
C PHE A 50 -0.93 1.86 -2.72
N PHE A 51 -1.96 1.04 -2.91
CA PHE A 51 -2.25 -0.11 -2.06
C PHE A 51 -2.04 -1.39 -2.85
N ASP A 52 -1.42 -2.37 -2.22
CA ASP A 52 -1.21 -3.72 -2.75
C ASP A 52 -1.36 -4.77 -1.65
N ASP A 53 -1.47 -6.03 -2.04
CA ASP A 53 -1.80 -7.15 -1.14
C ASP A 53 -0.58 -7.66 -0.36
N SER A 54 0.64 -7.38 -0.83
CA SER A 54 1.87 -7.84 -0.19
C SER A 54 3.01 -6.83 -0.28
N GLY A 55 3.99 -6.98 0.61
CA GLY A 55 5.22 -6.17 0.56
C GLY A 55 6.03 -6.40 -0.72
N THR A 56 6.03 -7.63 -1.25
CA THR A 56 6.72 -7.97 -2.50
C THR A 56 6.13 -7.22 -3.69
N ASP A 57 4.81 -7.15 -3.79
CA ASP A 57 4.12 -6.43 -4.88
C ASP A 57 4.39 -4.92 -4.79
N VAL A 58 4.39 -4.35 -3.58
CA VAL A 58 4.78 -2.95 -3.34
C VAL A 58 6.23 -2.68 -3.77
N VAL A 59 7.17 -3.56 -3.42
CA VAL A 59 8.58 -3.42 -3.85
C VAL A 59 8.71 -3.46 -5.38
N GLU A 60 7.97 -4.34 -6.05
CA GLU A 60 7.95 -4.38 -7.52
C GLU A 60 7.38 -3.08 -8.11
N ALA A 61 6.29 -2.56 -7.54
CA ALA A 61 5.69 -1.30 -7.93
C ALA A 61 6.67 -0.12 -7.74
N ASP A 62 7.39 -0.08 -6.63
CA ASP A 62 8.40 0.94 -6.34
C ASP A 62 9.56 0.88 -7.33
N ILE A 63 10.07 -0.32 -7.63
CA ILE A 63 11.12 -0.51 -8.64
C ILE A 63 10.65 -0.02 -10.02
N LYS A 64 9.43 -0.37 -10.41
CA LYS A 64 8.84 0.08 -11.69
C LYS A 64 8.66 1.59 -11.72
N LEU A 65 8.21 2.20 -10.63
CA LEU A 65 8.04 3.65 -10.51
C LEU A 65 9.38 4.38 -10.61
N ALA A 66 10.39 3.93 -9.85
CA ALA A 66 11.74 4.48 -9.86
C ALA A 66 12.37 4.39 -11.25
N ARG A 67 12.27 3.24 -11.92
CA ARG A 67 12.75 3.04 -13.30
C ARG A 67 12.02 3.93 -14.30
N ARG A 68 10.69 4.03 -14.21
CA ARG A 68 9.90 4.88 -15.11
C ARG A 68 10.26 6.36 -14.98
N TYR A 69 10.48 6.82 -13.75
CA TYR A 69 10.94 8.18 -13.50
C TYR A 69 12.37 8.39 -14.01
N GLY A 70 13.28 7.49 -13.63
CA GLY A 70 14.68 7.53 -14.01
C GLY A 70 14.92 7.47 -15.52
N ALA A 71 14.12 6.70 -16.26
CA ALA A 71 14.19 6.63 -17.72
C ALA A 71 14.02 7.99 -18.41
N LYS A 72 13.22 8.90 -17.83
CA LYS A 72 13.03 10.26 -18.36
C LYS A 72 14.28 11.14 -18.26
N ILE A 73 15.20 10.77 -17.36
CA ILE A 73 16.43 11.53 -17.06
C ILE A 73 17.69 10.68 -17.28
N GLY A 74 17.58 9.56 -18.00
CA GLY A 74 18.71 8.69 -18.32
C GLY A 74 19.32 7.94 -17.13
N ARG A 75 18.58 7.73 -16.04
CA ARG A 75 19.05 7.03 -14.83
C ARG A 75 18.32 5.71 -14.65
N TYR A 76 19.04 4.59 -14.72
CA TYR A 76 18.45 3.24 -14.69
C TYR A 76 18.96 2.34 -13.55
N GLY A 77 20.05 2.75 -12.90
CA GLY A 77 20.67 1.98 -11.82
C GLY A 77 19.80 1.96 -10.57
N LEU A 78 19.75 0.81 -9.93
CA LEU A 78 19.17 0.61 -8.59
C LEU A 78 20.31 0.10 -7.69
N MET A 79 20.39 0.63 -6.47
CA MET A 79 21.36 0.19 -5.47
C MET A 79 20.60 -0.46 -4.32
N GLY A 80 20.98 -1.69 -3.97
CA GLY A 80 20.53 -2.40 -2.77
C GLY A 80 21.64 -2.46 -1.73
N MET A 81 21.30 -2.88 -0.50
CA MET A 81 22.27 -3.06 0.58
C MET A 81 22.56 -4.55 0.76
N GLU A 82 23.81 -4.90 1.05
CA GLU A 82 24.15 -6.28 1.38
C GLU A 82 23.41 -6.75 2.64
N GLY A 83 22.78 -7.93 2.59
CA GLY A 83 21.98 -8.49 3.68
C GLY A 83 20.55 -7.96 3.79
N SER A 84 20.06 -7.16 2.84
CA SER A 84 18.67 -6.68 2.86
C SER A 84 17.65 -7.76 2.49
N PHE A 85 16.43 -7.59 3.00
CA PHE A 85 15.22 -8.26 2.54
C PHE A 85 14.23 -7.19 2.08
N HIS A 86 13.61 -7.41 0.92
CA HIS A 86 12.66 -6.50 0.30
C HIS A 86 11.35 -7.26 0.07
#